data_AF-A0A2S5DAF2-F1
#
_entry.id   AF-A0A2S5DAF2-F1
#
_cell.length_a   1.000
_cell.length_b   1.000
_cell.length_c   1.000
_cell.angle_alpha   90.00
_cell.angle_beta   90.00
_cell.angle_gamma   90.00
#
_symmetry.space_group_name_H-M   'P 1'
#
loop_
_entity.id
_entity.type
_entity.pdbx_description
1 polymer ?
#
loop_
_entity_poly.entity_id
_entity_poly.type
_entity_poly.pdbx_seq_one_letter_code
_entity_poly.pdbx_strand_id
1 'polypeptide(L)'
;MAEHGIWQTEWLLTLQIACPTHRLLLREKCPGCDKLIRWHQGTMFTCSCGADLRHAATRPGTATELALAKLIAQAIRPLIGLPDLAASNIPTPPQLDHLHPAQLCDLLWFFGAYASHRPNTRPQKIADHGRIEIIQPYLQLAMQIAQHWPQRFHQLLEEYTRPISGNTASLRVYLREIHQALYQLLIHPELLFVREEFERYVHERWPDKLILQQDLRQAHPIISLAKAAEQLNLSTGAVHKLIENGTIKGCQSSSAKGKATWMVERSSLDAYARNEHGTLTISEVERMLRITPKRIRLLIENGLLQPLPHDKKRTRWCFQLETINTFLEQLNHGQISPEPDNPNLLSVWEITKRWMQGSEPFLAVIRALQDGSLEVVGRNPADHGLRALLVSRQQFTLWHEQYRRSRGFFTVREAAAAIQMNVNL
;
A
#
# COMPACT_ATOMS: atom_id res chain seq x y z
N MET A 1 32.22 2.03 34.22
CA MET A 1 32.30 1.06 35.33
C MET A 1 33.09 1.62 36.51
N ALA A 2 34.36 2.05 36.33
CA ALA A 2 35.20 2.54 37.43
C ALA A 2 34.61 3.72 38.22
N GLU A 3 33.97 4.68 37.54
CA GLU A 3 33.41 5.88 38.18
C GLU A 3 32.17 5.61 39.04
N HIS A 4 31.27 4.76 38.56
CA HIS A 4 29.91 4.67 39.08
C HIS A 4 29.57 3.29 39.66
N GLY A 5 30.41 2.28 39.44
CA GLY A 5 30.10 0.92 39.86
C GLY A 5 28.80 0.39 39.27
N ILE A 6 28.51 0.73 38.01
CA ILE A 6 27.33 0.25 37.27
C ILE A 6 27.71 -0.31 35.90
N TRP A 7 26.96 -1.34 35.50
CA TRP A 7 26.95 -1.88 34.15
C TRP A 7 25.74 -1.29 33.42
N GLN A 8 25.97 -0.57 32.32
CA GLN A 8 24.87 0.12 31.62
C GLN A 8 24.05 -0.85 30.77
N THR A 9 22.74 -0.62 30.69
CA THR A 9 21.81 -1.46 29.92
C THR A 9 22.18 -1.49 28.44
N GLU A 10 22.56 -0.35 27.86
CA GLU A 10 22.96 -0.27 26.45
C GLU A 10 24.16 -1.16 26.11
N TRP A 11 25.04 -1.45 27.07
CA TRP A 11 26.21 -2.32 26.84
C TRP A 11 25.84 -3.80 26.68
N LEU A 12 24.58 -4.16 26.94
CA LEU A 12 24.06 -5.51 26.66
C LEU A 12 23.65 -5.68 25.19
N LEU A 13 23.56 -4.59 24.43
CA LEU A 13 23.29 -4.67 23.00
C LEU A 13 24.57 -4.91 22.23
N THR A 14 24.53 -5.91 21.35
CA THR A 14 25.60 -6.24 20.40
C THR A 14 26.11 -5.00 19.63
N LEU A 15 25.22 -4.07 19.30
CA LEU A 15 25.53 -2.91 18.46
C LEU A 15 26.21 -1.76 19.25
N GLN A 16 26.17 -1.82 20.58
CA GLN A 16 26.80 -0.81 21.43
C GLN A 16 28.28 -1.15 21.65
N ILE A 17 29.15 -0.63 20.80
CA ILE A 17 30.59 -0.95 20.83
C ILE A 17 31.46 0.12 21.51
N ALA A 18 30.91 1.28 21.85
CA ALA A 18 31.64 2.38 22.48
C ALA A 18 30.82 3.05 23.59
N CYS A 19 31.48 3.83 24.43
CA CYS A 19 30.83 4.72 25.39
C CYS A 19 30.83 6.15 24.84
N PRO A 20 29.65 6.77 24.62
CA PRO A 20 29.59 8.14 24.08
C PRO A 20 30.01 9.19 25.12
N THR A 21 29.86 8.89 26.42
CA THR A 21 30.27 9.76 27.54
C THR A 21 31.79 9.81 27.68
N HIS A 22 32.43 8.65 27.77
CA HIS A 22 33.89 8.54 27.97
C HIS A 22 34.69 8.61 26.66
N ARG A 23 34.01 8.50 25.51
CA ARG A 23 34.62 8.52 24.17
C ARG A 23 35.64 7.41 23.93
N LEU A 24 35.40 6.26 24.54
CA LEU A 24 36.27 5.08 24.49
C LEU A 24 35.52 3.89 23.90
N LEU A 25 36.23 3.01 23.18
CA LEU A 25 35.68 1.74 22.74
C LEU A 25 35.44 0.83 23.96
N LEU A 26 34.32 0.09 23.97
CA LEU A 26 34.08 -0.92 25.00
C LEU A 26 35.09 -2.06 24.87
N ARG A 27 35.37 -2.72 25.99
CA ARG A 27 36.34 -3.80 26.07
C ARG A 27 35.62 -5.10 26.40
N GLU A 28 35.77 -6.09 25.51
CA GLU A 28 35.10 -7.38 25.66
C GLU A 28 36.01 -8.47 26.24
N LYS A 29 37.34 -8.34 26.14
CA LYS A 29 38.33 -9.32 26.67
C LYS A 29 39.05 -8.78 27.90
N CYS A 30 39.37 -9.67 28.84
CA CYS A 30 40.17 -9.35 30.02
C CYS A 30 41.66 -9.18 29.63
N PRO A 31 42.38 -8.14 30.12
CA PRO A 31 43.79 -7.96 29.76
C PRO A 31 44.72 -9.01 30.36
N GLY A 32 44.31 -9.69 31.45
CA GLY A 32 45.14 -10.68 32.12
C GLY A 32 45.00 -12.10 31.57
N CYS A 33 43.82 -12.51 31.11
CA CYS A 33 43.57 -13.88 30.64
C CYS A 33 43.01 -13.99 29.22
N ASP A 34 42.77 -12.85 28.56
CA ASP A 34 42.21 -12.72 27.20
C ASP A 34 40.82 -13.37 26.97
N LYS A 35 40.19 -13.86 28.03
CA LYS A 35 38.81 -14.39 27.97
C LYS A 35 37.79 -13.26 27.92
N LEU A 36 36.63 -13.55 27.33
CA LEU A 36 35.49 -12.64 27.31
C LEU A 36 35.04 -12.27 28.73
N ILE A 37 34.86 -10.97 28.96
CA ILE A 37 34.31 -10.41 30.18
C ILE A 37 32.80 -10.66 30.17
N ARG A 38 32.32 -11.42 31.14
CA ARG A 38 30.90 -11.69 31.33
C ARG A 38 30.45 -11.06 32.63
N TRP A 39 29.34 -10.34 32.61
CA TRP A 39 28.81 -9.64 33.78
C TRP A 39 28.55 -10.56 34.99
N HIS A 40 28.32 -11.87 34.76
CA HIS A 40 28.08 -12.87 35.80
C HIS A 40 29.33 -13.66 36.21
N GLN A 41 30.52 -13.37 35.66
CA GLN A 41 31.77 -14.07 35.99
C GLN A 41 32.76 -13.14 36.68
N GLY A 42 33.27 -13.55 37.85
CA GLY A 42 34.14 -12.72 38.68
C GLY A 42 33.33 -11.77 39.57
N THR A 43 33.88 -10.60 39.86
CA THR A 43 33.15 -9.48 40.48
C THR A 43 32.95 -8.37 39.46
N MET A 44 32.21 -7.32 39.81
CA MET A 44 32.05 -6.14 38.96
C MET A 44 33.38 -5.55 38.47
N PHE A 45 34.41 -5.52 39.32
CA PHE A 45 35.68 -4.88 39.00
C PHE A 45 36.81 -5.87 38.70
N THR A 46 36.60 -7.16 38.94
CA THR A 46 37.66 -8.17 38.80
C THR A 46 37.22 -9.33 37.93
N CYS A 47 38.10 -9.73 37.01
CA CYS A 47 37.91 -10.94 36.23
C CYS A 47 38.06 -12.19 37.11
N SER A 48 37.53 -13.33 36.67
CA SER A 48 37.74 -14.64 37.29
C SER A 48 39.21 -15.08 37.35
N CYS A 49 40.10 -14.48 36.55
CA CYS A 49 41.54 -14.68 36.66
C CYS A 49 42.24 -13.78 37.69
N GLY A 50 41.50 -12.90 38.37
CA GLY A 50 42.03 -11.95 39.36
C GLY A 50 42.47 -10.59 38.80
N ALA A 51 42.48 -10.39 37.48
CA ALA A 51 42.83 -9.10 36.88
C ALA A 51 41.78 -8.01 37.19
N ASP A 52 42.25 -6.81 37.54
CA ASP A 52 41.42 -5.62 37.76
C ASP A 52 40.99 -4.99 36.43
N LEU A 53 39.68 -4.97 36.19
CA LEU A 53 39.06 -4.47 34.97
C LEU A 53 38.97 -2.93 34.93
N ARG A 54 39.15 -2.23 36.06
CA ARG A 54 39.09 -0.76 36.13
C ARG A 54 40.24 -0.10 35.37
N HIS A 55 41.37 -0.79 35.29
CA HIS A 55 42.59 -0.32 34.63
C HIS A 55 42.80 -0.94 33.25
N ALA A 56 41.78 -1.62 32.71
CA ALA A 56 41.88 -2.27 31.42
C ALA A 56 41.89 -1.22 30.30
N ALA A 57 43.08 -0.92 29.77
CA ALA A 57 43.25 0.07 28.72
C ALA A 57 42.43 -0.28 27.46
N THR A 58 41.83 0.75 26.87
CA THR A 58 41.10 0.70 25.60
C THR A 58 41.45 1.93 24.77
N ARG A 59 41.16 1.87 23.46
CA ARG A 59 41.43 2.99 22.56
C ARG A 59 40.29 4.01 22.57
N PRO A 60 40.57 5.28 22.22
CA PRO A 60 39.54 6.24 21.84
C PRO A 60 38.64 5.69 20.73
N GLY A 61 37.34 6.00 20.84
CA GLY A 61 36.37 5.73 19.79
C GLY A 61 36.55 6.72 18.64
N THR A 62 36.37 6.24 17.41
CA THR A 62 36.31 7.10 16.22
C THR A 62 35.01 7.91 16.22
N ALA A 63 34.96 8.99 15.43
CA ALA A 63 33.76 9.82 15.32
C ALA A 63 32.50 9.00 14.97
N THR A 64 32.62 8.03 14.06
CA THR A 64 31.54 7.14 13.65
C THR A 64 31.08 6.21 14.79
N GLU A 65 32.01 5.59 15.51
CA GLU A 65 31.70 4.71 16.66
C GLU A 65 31.01 5.48 17.78
N LEU A 66 31.45 6.72 18.03
CA LEU A 66 30.85 7.58 19.05
C LEU A 66 29.47 8.09 18.65
N ALA A 67 29.25 8.42 17.36
CA ALA A 67 27.94 8.82 16.85
C ALA A 67 26.93 7.67 16.96
N LEU A 68 27.34 6.46 16.58
CA LEU A 68 26.54 5.25 16.75
C LEU A 68 26.19 5.00 18.23
N ALA A 69 27.20 5.02 19.10
CA ALA A 69 27.03 4.78 20.53
C ALA A 69 26.12 5.84 21.18
N LYS A 70 26.17 7.09 20.68
CA LYS A 70 25.29 8.18 21.09
C LYS A 70 23.84 7.91 20.66
N LEU A 71 23.60 7.54 19.40
CA LEU A 71 22.26 7.21 18.90
C LEU A 71 21.58 6.12 19.74
N ILE A 72 22.27 5.01 19.97
CA ILE A 72 21.73 3.88 20.75
C ILE A 72 21.44 4.31 22.19
N ALA A 73 22.37 5.03 22.83
CA ALA A 73 22.18 5.51 24.19
C ALA A 73 21.01 6.52 24.29
N GLN A 74 20.87 7.44 23.33
CA GLN A 74 19.75 8.39 23.28
C GLN A 74 18.41 7.68 23.09
N ALA A 75 18.37 6.62 22.28
CA ALA A 75 17.14 5.85 22.08
C ALA A 75 16.73 5.06 23.34
N ILE A 76 17.69 4.54 24.12
CA ILE A 76 17.41 3.63 25.25
C ILE A 76 17.18 4.35 26.57
N ARG A 77 17.98 5.37 26.89
CA ARG A 77 18.00 6.00 28.22
C ARG A 77 16.62 6.51 28.67
N PRO A 78 15.81 7.16 27.82
CA PRO A 78 14.45 7.56 28.19
C PRO A 78 13.55 6.39 28.59
N LEU A 79 13.69 5.23 27.93
CA LEU A 79 12.87 4.05 28.20
C LEU A 79 13.15 3.40 29.56
N ILE A 80 14.34 3.66 30.11
CA ILE A 80 14.77 3.15 31.42
C ILE A 80 14.80 4.25 32.50
N GLY A 81 14.18 5.41 32.23
CA GLY A 81 14.06 6.52 33.18
C GLY A 81 15.38 7.21 33.51
N LEU A 82 16.40 7.07 32.66
CA LEU A 82 17.66 7.79 32.80
C LEU A 82 17.60 9.11 32.04
N PRO A 83 18.27 10.17 32.54
CA PRO A 83 18.35 11.44 31.83
C PRO A 83 19.09 11.25 30.51
N ASP A 84 18.74 12.06 29.51
CA ASP A 84 19.46 12.12 28.25
C ASP A 84 20.96 12.34 28.48
N LEU A 85 21.75 11.88 27.50
CA LEU A 85 23.17 12.20 27.50
C LEU A 85 23.35 13.71 27.52
N ALA A 86 24.26 14.19 28.37
CA ALA A 86 24.65 15.60 28.39
C ALA A 86 25.00 16.05 26.95
N ALA A 87 24.65 17.30 26.63
CA ALA A 87 24.84 17.87 25.30
C ALA A 87 26.26 17.59 24.81
N SER A 88 26.36 16.72 23.82
CA SER A 88 27.63 16.31 23.21
C SER A 88 27.63 16.75 21.75
N ASN A 89 28.69 17.45 21.34
CA ASN A 89 28.91 17.91 19.96
C ASN A 89 29.24 16.78 18.97
N ILE A 90 28.85 15.54 19.29
CA ILE A 90 29.01 14.39 18.39
C ILE A 90 27.84 14.44 17.41
N PRO A 91 28.08 14.68 16.11
CA PRO A 91 27.01 14.76 15.12
C PRO A 91 26.41 13.36 14.87
N THR A 92 25.08 13.29 14.82
CA THR A 92 24.33 12.08 14.49
C THR A 92 23.54 12.28 13.19
N PRO A 93 23.31 11.22 12.40
CA PRO A 93 22.41 11.28 11.25
C PRO A 93 20.98 11.62 11.69
N PRO A 94 20.40 12.75 11.22
CA PRO A 94 19.12 13.24 11.73
C PRO A 94 17.95 12.30 11.46
N GLN A 95 18.03 11.49 10.39
CA GLN A 95 17.01 10.50 10.05
C GLN A 95 16.90 9.38 11.08
N LEU A 96 17.91 9.21 11.96
CA LEU A 96 17.95 8.16 12.97
C LEU A 96 17.59 8.66 14.38
N ASP A 97 17.57 9.97 14.61
CA ASP A 97 17.46 10.57 15.95
C ASP A 97 16.13 10.26 16.66
N HIS A 98 15.08 9.93 15.91
CA HIS A 98 13.72 9.70 16.43
C HIS A 98 13.30 8.23 16.43
N LEU A 99 14.18 7.32 16.02
CA LEU A 99 13.84 5.91 15.90
C LEU A 99 13.76 5.24 17.28
N HIS A 100 12.72 4.44 17.48
CA HIS A 100 12.62 3.54 18.62
C HIS A 100 13.82 2.56 18.61
N PRO A 101 14.40 2.17 19.78
CA PRO A 101 15.61 1.36 19.84
C PRO A 101 15.60 0.08 19.03
N ALA A 102 14.46 -0.61 18.99
CA ALA A 102 14.29 -1.82 18.18
C ALA A 102 14.48 -1.51 16.68
N GLN A 103 13.86 -0.43 16.20
CA GLN A 103 13.91 -0.04 14.78
C GLN A 103 15.26 0.52 14.39
N LEU A 104 15.90 1.27 15.30
CA LEU A 104 17.29 1.69 15.13
C LEU A 104 18.21 0.48 14.99
N CYS A 105 18.08 -0.52 15.86
CA CYS A 105 18.87 -1.75 15.80
C CYS A 105 18.64 -2.52 14.48
N ASP A 106 17.38 -2.71 14.09
CA ASP A 106 17.02 -3.42 12.86
C ASP A 106 17.57 -2.71 11.61
N LEU A 107 17.50 -1.38 11.59
CA LEU A 107 18.01 -0.58 10.47
C LEU A 107 19.54 -0.61 10.38
N LEU A 108 20.23 -0.44 11.51
CA LEU A 108 21.70 -0.51 11.56
C LEU A 108 22.20 -1.90 11.17
N TRP A 109 21.52 -2.95 11.66
CA TRP A 109 21.83 -4.32 11.31
C TRP A 109 21.60 -4.57 9.81
N PHE A 110 20.46 -4.12 9.27
CA PHE A 110 20.15 -4.22 7.85
C PHE A 110 21.22 -3.53 6.99
N PHE A 111 21.50 -2.25 7.24
CA PHE A 111 22.49 -1.52 6.45
C PHE A 111 23.87 -2.17 6.51
N GLY A 112 24.34 -2.54 7.71
CA GLY A 112 25.64 -3.18 7.86
C GLY A 112 25.71 -4.53 7.16
N ALA A 113 24.72 -5.40 7.39
CA ALA A 113 24.64 -6.75 6.82
C ALA A 113 24.61 -6.74 5.29
N TYR A 114 23.80 -5.86 4.70
CA TYR A 114 23.63 -5.78 3.25
C TYR A 114 24.78 -5.03 2.58
N ALA A 115 25.37 -4.02 3.21
CA ALA A 115 26.57 -3.35 2.69
C ALA A 115 27.81 -4.23 2.72
N SER A 116 27.89 -5.17 3.67
CA SER A 116 28.99 -6.14 3.74
C SER A 116 28.73 -7.39 2.86
N HIS A 117 27.66 -7.42 2.08
CA HIS A 117 27.24 -8.64 1.40
C HIS A 117 28.27 -9.14 0.39
N ARG A 118 28.46 -10.46 0.40
CA ARG A 118 29.27 -11.19 -0.56
C ARG A 118 28.39 -12.23 -1.28
N PRO A 119 28.67 -12.56 -2.55
CA PRO A 119 27.94 -13.61 -3.27
C PRO A 119 27.84 -14.90 -2.44
N ASN A 120 26.65 -15.53 -2.44
CA ASN A 120 26.33 -16.78 -1.72
C ASN A 120 26.34 -16.71 -0.17
N THR A 121 26.37 -15.52 0.42
CA THR A 121 26.21 -15.36 1.88
C THR A 121 24.77 -15.00 2.24
N ARG A 122 24.30 -15.40 3.43
CA ARG A 122 23.03 -14.91 3.99
C ARG A 122 23.33 -13.64 4.78
N PRO A 123 23.01 -12.42 4.28
CA PRO A 123 23.46 -11.16 4.89
C PRO A 123 23.16 -11.06 6.38
N GLN A 124 21.97 -11.53 6.77
CA GLN A 124 21.44 -11.46 8.12
C GLN A 124 22.06 -12.47 9.11
N LYS A 125 22.88 -13.42 8.65
CA LYS A 125 23.51 -14.45 9.49
C LYS A 125 24.99 -14.13 9.73
N ILE A 126 25.25 -13.12 10.55
CA ILE A 126 26.60 -12.75 10.97
C ILE A 126 27.04 -13.70 12.10
N ALA A 127 27.99 -14.58 11.80
CA ALA A 127 28.60 -15.47 12.79
C ALA A 127 29.38 -14.66 13.82
N ASP A 128 29.35 -15.06 15.09
CA ASP A 128 30.07 -14.41 16.19
C ASP A 128 29.84 -12.89 16.32
N HIS A 129 28.64 -12.41 15.93
CA HIS A 129 28.28 -11.00 15.99
C HIS A 129 28.38 -10.38 17.38
N GLY A 130 28.35 -11.20 18.45
CA GLY A 130 28.59 -10.76 19.82
C GLY A 130 30.01 -10.26 20.08
N ARG A 131 30.95 -10.41 19.14
CA ARG A 131 32.31 -9.86 19.25
C ARG A 131 32.43 -8.49 18.60
N ILE A 132 33.01 -7.53 19.31
CA ILE A 132 33.23 -6.16 18.83
C ILE A 132 34.05 -6.17 17.55
N GLU A 133 35.13 -6.96 17.51
CA GLU A 133 36.01 -7.09 16.34
C GLU A 133 35.28 -7.55 15.06
N ILE A 134 34.17 -8.29 15.22
CA ILE A 134 33.37 -8.82 14.11
C ILE A 134 32.29 -7.83 13.68
N ILE A 135 31.57 -7.22 14.63
CA ILE A 135 30.43 -6.36 14.30
C ILE A 135 30.83 -4.93 13.93
N GLN A 136 31.99 -4.45 14.42
CA GLN A 136 32.47 -3.09 14.17
C GLN A 136 32.51 -2.71 12.67
N PRO A 137 33.04 -3.54 11.74
CA PRO A 137 33.03 -3.20 10.31
C PRO A 137 31.62 -3.05 9.71
N TYR A 138 30.65 -3.87 10.15
CA TYR A 138 29.26 -3.79 9.69
C TYR A 138 28.61 -2.49 10.18
N LEU A 139 28.83 -2.14 11.44
CA LEU A 139 28.33 -0.89 12.04
C LEU A 139 28.95 0.34 11.37
N GLN A 140 30.22 0.26 10.98
CA GLN A 140 30.88 1.32 10.22
C GLN A 140 30.23 1.53 8.85
N LEU A 141 29.91 0.46 8.12
CA LEU A 141 29.17 0.55 6.85
C LEU A 141 27.75 1.09 7.06
N ALA A 142 27.06 0.63 8.10
CA ALA A 142 25.72 1.11 8.43
C ALA A 142 25.70 2.62 8.67
N MET A 143 26.65 3.13 9.45
CA MET A 143 26.79 4.55 9.72
C MET A 143 27.22 5.34 8.50
N GLN A 144 28.07 4.80 7.62
CA GLN A 144 28.40 5.47 6.35
C GLN A 144 27.17 5.67 5.46
N ILE A 145 26.28 4.68 5.42
CA ILE A 145 25.00 4.79 4.70
C ILE A 145 24.15 5.90 5.32
N ALA A 146 23.98 5.90 6.65
CA ALA A 146 23.16 6.89 7.33
C ALA A 146 23.72 8.32 7.25
N GLN A 147 25.03 8.50 7.39
CA GLN A 147 25.68 9.82 7.36
C GLN A 147 25.62 10.51 5.99
N HIS A 148 25.56 9.73 4.92
CA HIS A 148 25.53 10.21 3.54
C HIS A 148 24.26 9.75 2.83
N TRP A 149 23.14 9.80 3.56
CA TRP A 149 21.82 9.47 3.04
C TRP A 149 21.31 10.56 2.10
N PRO A 150 20.67 10.21 0.95
CA PRO A 150 20.41 8.87 0.42
C PRO A 150 21.51 8.31 -0.49
N GLN A 151 22.58 9.06 -0.76
CA GLN A 151 23.53 8.73 -1.83
C GLN A 151 24.28 7.41 -1.61
N ARG A 152 24.72 7.13 -0.38
CA ARG A 152 25.40 5.85 -0.07
C ARG A 152 24.46 4.65 -0.11
N PHE A 153 23.17 4.86 0.18
CA PHE A 153 22.16 3.82 -0.01
C PHE A 153 21.97 3.51 -1.50
N HIS A 154 21.91 4.53 -2.35
CA HIS A 154 21.84 4.32 -3.81
C HIS A 154 23.08 3.57 -4.34
N GLN A 155 24.28 3.92 -3.85
CA GLN A 155 25.52 3.18 -4.20
C GLN A 155 25.45 1.70 -3.80
N LEU A 156 24.92 1.40 -2.61
CA LEU A 156 24.67 0.02 -2.20
C LEU A 156 23.74 -0.68 -3.21
N LEU A 157 22.62 -0.07 -3.59
CA LEU A 157 21.69 -0.64 -4.57
C LEU A 157 22.33 -0.80 -5.97
N GLU A 158 23.26 0.08 -6.34
CA GLU A 158 24.05 -0.06 -7.57
C GLU A 158 24.93 -1.31 -7.54
N GLU A 159 25.59 -1.61 -6.42
CA GLU A 159 26.44 -2.80 -6.26
C GLU A 159 25.65 -4.10 -6.50
N TYR A 160 24.41 -4.16 -6.01
CA TYR A 160 23.50 -5.29 -6.25
C TYR A 160 22.99 -5.37 -7.70
N THR A 161 23.12 -4.29 -8.47
CA THR A 161 22.61 -4.21 -9.85
C THR A 161 23.71 -4.19 -10.91
N ARG A 162 25.00 -4.28 -10.51
CA ARG A 162 26.12 -4.42 -11.44
C ARG A 162 25.97 -5.73 -12.23
N PRO A 163 25.99 -5.69 -13.58
CA PRO A 163 25.83 -6.89 -14.38
C PRO A 163 27.01 -7.84 -14.17
N ILE A 164 26.73 -9.05 -13.70
CA ILE A 164 27.67 -10.18 -13.83
C ILE A 164 27.68 -10.50 -15.33
N SER A 165 28.89 -10.54 -15.91
CA SER A 165 29.19 -10.67 -17.33
C SER A 165 28.18 -11.53 -18.10
N GLY A 166 27.58 -10.95 -19.16
CA GLY A 166 26.93 -11.72 -20.23
C GLY A 166 25.46 -12.12 -20.06
N ASN A 167 24.73 -11.69 -19.03
CA ASN A 167 23.29 -11.98 -18.92
C ASN A 167 22.46 -10.80 -18.36
N THR A 168 21.51 -10.27 -19.13
CA THR A 168 20.53 -9.28 -18.65
C THR A 168 19.37 -9.97 -17.92
N ALA A 169 19.64 -10.46 -16.71
CA ALA A 169 18.57 -10.94 -15.82
C ALA A 169 17.64 -9.77 -15.41
N SER A 170 16.36 -10.05 -15.16
CA SER A 170 15.38 -9.05 -14.72
C SER A 170 15.80 -8.45 -13.36
N LEU A 171 15.41 -7.20 -13.05
CA LEU A 171 15.66 -6.57 -11.74
C LEU A 171 15.25 -7.44 -10.54
N ARG A 172 14.24 -8.32 -10.71
CA ARG A 172 13.80 -9.30 -9.68
C ARG A 172 14.83 -10.37 -9.35
N VAL A 173 15.86 -10.55 -10.17
CA VAL A 173 16.97 -11.47 -9.94
C VAL A 173 18.10 -10.76 -9.18
N TYR A 174 18.38 -9.50 -9.54
CA TYR A 174 19.46 -8.69 -8.95
C TYR A 174 19.10 -8.10 -7.58
N LEU A 175 17.87 -7.58 -7.43
CA LEU A 175 17.42 -6.94 -6.19
C LEU A 175 16.60 -7.87 -5.30
N ARG A 176 16.47 -9.17 -5.62
CA ARG A 176 15.59 -10.10 -4.90
C ARG A 176 15.83 -10.09 -3.39
N GLU A 177 17.09 -10.18 -3.01
CA GLU A 177 17.50 -10.37 -1.61
C GLU A 177 17.30 -9.09 -0.80
N ILE A 178 17.67 -7.93 -1.35
CA ILE A 178 17.50 -6.64 -0.68
C ILE A 178 16.04 -6.21 -0.67
N HIS A 179 15.30 -6.40 -1.76
CA HIS A 179 13.86 -6.16 -1.80
C HIS A 179 13.12 -7.02 -0.79
N GLN A 180 13.39 -8.34 -0.75
CA GLN A 180 12.73 -9.22 0.21
C GLN A 180 12.98 -8.76 1.65
N ALA A 181 14.20 -8.38 1.99
CA ALA A 181 14.51 -7.92 3.34
C ALA A 181 13.94 -6.55 3.69
N LEU A 182 13.91 -5.59 2.75
CA LEU A 182 13.25 -4.31 2.97
C LEU A 182 11.77 -4.48 3.35
N TYR A 183 11.07 -5.41 2.69
CA TYR A 183 9.64 -5.65 2.94
C TYR A 183 9.32 -6.75 3.96
N GLN A 184 10.34 -7.42 4.53
CA GLN A 184 10.15 -8.43 5.60
C GLN A 184 10.73 -7.97 6.95
N LEU A 185 11.84 -7.23 6.93
CA LEU A 185 12.56 -6.83 8.14
C LEU A 185 12.26 -5.37 8.51
N LEU A 186 12.12 -4.48 7.53
CA LEU A 186 11.87 -3.05 7.76
C LEU A 186 10.39 -2.71 7.52
N ILE A 187 9.48 -3.40 8.22
CA ILE A 187 8.03 -3.24 8.03
C ILE A 187 7.48 -2.00 8.77
N HIS A 188 8.09 -1.63 9.89
CA HIS A 188 7.58 -0.62 10.81
C HIS A 188 7.41 0.78 10.17
N PRO A 189 6.39 1.57 10.54
CA PRO A 189 6.16 2.91 9.98
C PRO A 189 7.36 3.86 10.12
N GLU A 190 8.10 3.80 11.22
CA GLU A 190 9.32 4.61 11.44
C GLU A 190 10.42 4.34 10.40
N LEU A 191 10.40 3.19 9.72
CA LEU A 191 11.37 2.78 8.71
C LEU A 191 10.86 2.98 7.29
N LEU A 192 9.69 3.61 7.11
CA LEU A 192 9.06 3.83 5.81
C LEU A 192 9.98 4.60 4.86
N PHE A 193 10.74 5.59 5.36
CA PHE A 193 11.64 6.42 4.56
C PHE A 193 12.68 5.58 3.77
N VAL A 194 13.10 4.43 4.30
CA VAL A 194 14.06 3.54 3.63
C VAL A 194 13.42 2.88 2.40
N ARG A 195 12.15 2.48 2.53
CA ARG A 195 11.39 1.85 1.43
C ARG A 195 11.01 2.87 0.38
N GLU A 196 10.57 4.06 0.79
CA GLU A 196 10.26 5.16 -0.12
C GLU A 196 11.49 5.56 -0.95
N GLU A 197 12.67 5.62 -0.33
CA GLU A 197 13.91 5.92 -1.05
C GLU A 197 14.32 4.78 -2.00
N PHE A 198 14.18 3.53 -1.57
CA PHE A 198 14.42 2.37 -2.45
C PHE A 198 13.53 2.43 -3.70
N GLU A 199 12.26 2.75 -3.51
CA GLU A 199 11.29 2.89 -4.59
C GLU A 199 11.63 4.07 -5.50
N ARG A 200 12.03 5.22 -4.93
CA ARG A 200 12.51 6.38 -5.68
C ARG A 200 13.72 6.02 -6.54
N TYR A 201 14.72 5.36 -5.97
CA TYR A 201 15.90 4.90 -6.71
C TYR A 201 15.55 3.95 -7.87
N VAL A 202 14.68 2.96 -7.62
CA VAL A 202 14.23 2.03 -8.65
C VAL A 202 13.48 2.77 -9.76
N HIS A 203 12.64 3.73 -9.39
CA HIS A 203 11.86 4.54 -10.33
C HIS A 203 12.75 5.43 -11.21
N GLU A 204 13.72 6.14 -10.63
CA GLU A 204 14.64 7.03 -11.36
C GLU A 204 15.52 6.25 -12.34
N ARG A 205 16.00 5.06 -11.95
CA ARG A 205 16.99 4.31 -12.72
C ARG A 205 16.40 3.28 -13.69
N TRP A 206 15.18 2.81 -13.43
CA TRP A 206 14.46 1.90 -14.32
C TRP A 206 12.99 2.31 -14.43
N PRO A 207 12.70 3.44 -15.10
CA PRO A 207 11.33 3.91 -15.33
C PRO A 207 10.46 2.81 -15.96
N ASP A 208 11.09 1.94 -16.73
CA ASP A 208 10.51 0.84 -17.49
C ASP A 208 10.26 -0.46 -16.70
N LYS A 209 10.72 -0.66 -15.45
CA LYS A 209 10.61 -1.99 -14.79
C LYS A 209 9.87 -1.93 -13.45
N LEU A 210 8.63 -2.43 -13.48
CA LEU A 210 7.73 -2.57 -12.33
C LEU A 210 8.20 -3.61 -11.29
N ILE A 211 8.92 -3.16 -10.27
CA ILE A 211 9.03 -3.86 -8.99
C ILE A 211 8.41 -2.96 -7.93
N LEU A 212 7.11 -3.11 -7.68
CA LEU A 212 6.41 -2.36 -6.65
C LEU A 212 5.43 -3.25 -5.88
N GLN A 213 5.21 -2.92 -4.60
CA GLN A 213 4.10 -3.42 -3.78
C GLN A 213 2.74 -3.01 -4.37
N GLN A 214 1.67 -3.64 -3.92
CA GLN A 214 0.32 -3.50 -4.47
C GLN A 214 -0.20 -2.06 -4.46
N ASP A 215 0.17 -1.26 -3.45
CA ASP A 215 -0.29 0.13 -3.28
C ASP A 215 0.50 1.10 -4.17
N LEU A 216 1.80 0.87 -4.36
CA LEU A 216 2.64 1.69 -5.25
C LEU A 216 2.54 1.29 -6.71
N ARG A 217 2.18 0.02 -7.01
CA ARG A 217 1.76 -0.39 -8.36
C ARG A 217 0.59 0.44 -8.86
N GLN A 218 -0.29 0.89 -7.97
CA GLN A 218 -1.42 1.75 -8.36
C GLN A 218 -0.95 3.15 -8.75
N ALA A 219 0.14 3.66 -8.16
CA ALA A 219 0.70 4.98 -8.43
C ALA A 219 1.80 5.02 -9.51
N HIS A 220 2.35 3.88 -9.95
CA HIS A 220 3.49 3.86 -10.89
C HIS A 220 3.16 4.35 -12.30
N PRO A 221 4.00 5.21 -12.92
CA PRO A 221 3.69 5.85 -14.20
C PRO A 221 3.84 4.93 -15.44
N ILE A 222 4.36 3.71 -15.31
CA ILE A 222 4.43 2.73 -16.43
C ILE A 222 3.86 1.40 -15.97
N ILE A 223 3.04 0.74 -16.80
CA ILE A 223 2.43 -0.57 -16.51
C ILE A 223 2.72 -1.58 -17.61
N SER A 224 2.56 -2.88 -17.32
CA SER A 224 2.77 -3.93 -18.35
C SER A 224 1.64 -3.94 -19.38
N LEU A 225 1.91 -4.44 -20.60
CA LEU A 225 0.88 -4.63 -21.62
C LEU A 225 -0.32 -5.45 -21.11
N ALA A 226 -0.07 -6.47 -20.28
CA ALA A 226 -1.12 -7.28 -19.67
C ALA A 226 -1.96 -6.48 -18.66
N LYS A 227 -1.34 -5.61 -17.87
CA LYS A 227 -2.06 -4.76 -16.91
C LYS A 227 -2.80 -3.62 -17.60
N ALA A 228 -2.25 -3.07 -18.69
CA ALA A 228 -2.94 -2.11 -19.54
C ALA A 228 -4.15 -2.74 -20.24
N ALA A 229 -4.00 -3.96 -20.77
CA ALA A 229 -5.09 -4.74 -21.31
C ALA A 229 -6.19 -5.00 -20.27
N GLU A 230 -5.81 -5.33 -19.04
CA GLU A 230 -6.74 -5.48 -17.92
C GLU A 230 -7.45 -4.15 -17.55
N GLN A 231 -6.72 -3.03 -17.52
CA GLN A 231 -7.27 -1.70 -17.18
C GLN A 231 -8.20 -1.13 -18.25
N LEU A 232 -7.89 -1.35 -19.53
CA LEU A 232 -8.74 -0.95 -20.65
C LEU A 232 -9.81 -1.99 -21.00
N ASN A 233 -9.80 -3.16 -20.34
CA ASN A 233 -10.65 -4.31 -20.67
C ASN A 233 -10.55 -4.75 -22.16
N LEU A 234 -9.34 -4.66 -22.72
CA LEU A 234 -9.00 -5.01 -24.11
C LEU A 234 -8.10 -6.24 -24.16
N SER A 235 -7.97 -6.85 -25.34
CA SER A 235 -6.94 -7.89 -25.54
C SER A 235 -5.55 -7.27 -25.61
N THR A 236 -4.52 -8.00 -25.21
CA THR A 236 -3.11 -7.55 -25.30
C THR A 236 -2.71 -7.16 -26.73
N GLY A 237 -3.23 -7.86 -27.74
CA GLY A 237 -3.03 -7.52 -29.15
C GLY A 237 -3.73 -6.23 -29.60
N ALA A 238 -4.87 -5.87 -28.98
CA ALA A 238 -5.53 -4.60 -29.25
C ALA A 238 -4.74 -3.43 -28.63
N VAL A 239 -4.25 -3.57 -27.39
CA VAL A 239 -3.39 -2.56 -26.75
C VAL A 239 -2.08 -2.38 -27.51
N HIS A 240 -1.51 -3.45 -28.06
CA HIS A 240 -0.33 -3.38 -28.92
C HIS A 240 -0.55 -2.50 -30.16
N LYS A 241 -1.69 -2.67 -30.86
CA LYS A 241 -2.04 -1.84 -32.02
C LYS A 241 -2.19 -0.36 -31.67
N LEU A 242 -2.67 -0.06 -30.46
CA LEU A 242 -2.80 1.32 -29.99
C LEU A 242 -1.44 1.99 -29.75
N ILE A 243 -0.43 1.20 -29.39
CA ILE A 243 0.96 1.66 -29.28
C ILE A 243 1.57 1.84 -30.67
N GLU A 244 1.39 0.87 -31.58
CA GLU A 244 1.91 0.94 -32.97
C GLU A 244 1.34 2.14 -33.75
N ASN A 245 0.06 2.45 -33.54
CA ASN A 245 -0.60 3.59 -34.17
C ASN A 245 -0.33 4.93 -33.44
N GLY A 246 0.54 4.93 -32.42
CA GLY A 246 0.93 6.12 -31.67
C GLY A 246 -0.17 6.74 -30.79
N THR A 247 -1.26 6.00 -30.55
CA THR A 247 -2.44 6.48 -29.81
C THR A 247 -2.24 6.42 -28.30
N ILE A 248 -1.47 5.43 -27.82
CA ILE A 248 -1.01 5.32 -26.43
C ILE A 248 0.51 5.25 -26.44
N LYS A 249 1.16 6.02 -25.56
CA LYS A 249 2.60 5.95 -25.39
C LYS A 249 2.98 4.63 -24.72
N GLY A 250 3.81 3.86 -25.41
CA GLY A 250 4.35 2.60 -24.93
C GLY A 250 5.72 2.34 -25.53
N CYS A 251 6.50 1.52 -24.85
CA CYS A 251 7.85 1.14 -25.26
C CYS A 251 8.02 -0.38 -25.26
N GLN A 252 8.88 -0.85 -26.15
CA GLN A 252 9.26 -2.26 -26.22
C GLN A 252 10.57 -2.44 -25.44
N SER A 253 10.55 -3.37 -24.49
CA SER A 253 11.75 -3.82 -23.80
C SER A 253 12.10 -5.24 -24.24
N SER A 254 13.32 -5.42 -24.72
CA SER A 254 13.86 -6.70 -25.15
C SER A 254 14.54 -7.41 -23.98
N SER A 255 14.14 -8.66 -23.71
CA SER A 255 14.87 -9.54 -22.79
C SER A 255 16.20 -10.02 -23.39
N ALA A 256 17.17 -10.40 -22.55
CA ALA A 256 18.44 -11.07 -22.95
C ALA A 256 18.27 -12.20 -23.97
N LYS A 257 17.12 -12.89 -23.92
CA LYS A 257 16.77 -14.05 -24.77
C LYS A 257 15.93 -13.67 -26.00
N GLY A 258 15.87 -12.38 -26.36
CA GLY A 258 15.13 -11.89 -27.54
C GLY A 258 13.61 -11.83 -27.38
N LYS A 259 13.07 -12.16 -26.20
CA LYS A 259 11.63 -12.01 -25.93
C LYS A 259 11.29 -10.55 -25.72
N ALA A 260 10.57 -9.96 -26.68
CA ALA A 260 10.04 -8.61 -26.58
C ALA A 260 8.87 -8.57 -25.58
N THR A 261 8.94 -7.61 -24.67
CA THR A 261 7.88 -7.29 -23.70
C THR A 261 7.48 -5.83 -23.86
N TRP A 262 6.18 -5.58 -23.97
CA TRP A 262 5.64 -4.24 -24.20
C TRP A 262 5.15 -3.63 -22.89
N MET A 263 5.38 -2.33 -22.77
CA MET A 263 5.09 -1.54 -21.57
C MET A 263 4.39 -0.25 -21.99
N VAL A 264 3.55 0.26 -21.10
CA VAL A 264 2.60 1.34 -21.42
C VAL A 264 2.70 2.42 -20.37
N GLU A 265 2.83 3.68 -20.77
CA GLU A 265 2.83 4.81 -19.86
C GLU A 265 1.43 4.98 -19.28
N ARG A 266 1.27 4.85 -17.96
CA ARG A 266 0.02 5.00 -17.21
C ARG A 266 -0.60 6.37 -17.46
N SER A 267 0.16 7.46 -17.47
CA SER A 267 -0.41 8.79 -17.73
C SER A 267 -1.03 8.88 -19.13
N SER A 268 -0.40 8.27 -20.13
CA SER A 268 -0.90 8.17 -21.50
C SER A 268 -2.03 7.16 -21.63
N LEU A 269 -2.02 6.09 -20.84
CA LEU A 269 -3.09 5.11 -20.77
C LEU A 269 -4.30 5.66 -20.04
N ASP A 270 -4.10 6.46 -19.00
CA ASP A 270 -5.11 7.17 -18.23
C ASP A 270 -5.60 8.38 -19.01
N ALA A 271 -4.77 9.01 -19.84
CA ALA A 271 -5.20 10.06 -20.77
C ALA A 271 -5.96 9.46 -21.94
N TYR A 272 -5.50 8.34 -22.50
CA TYR A 272 -6.29 7.54 -23.42
C TYR A 272 -7.55 7.02 -22.73
N ALA A 273 -7.49 6.62 -21.46
CA ALA A 273 -8.67 6.22 -20.72
C ALA A 273 -9.54 7.41 -20.36
N ARG A 274 -9.02 8.62 -20.20
CA ARG A 274 -9.87 9.80 -20.00
C ARG A 274 -10.46 10.28 -21.34
N ASN A 275 -9.74 10.07 -22.44
CA ASN A 275 -10.14 10.46 -23.79
C ASN A 275 -10.99 9.38 -24.51
N GLU A 276 -10.87 8.10 -24.14
CA GLU A 276 -11.60 6.92 -24.63
C GLU A 276 -12.46 6.22 -23.54
N HIS A 277 -12.19 6.32 -22.24
CA HIS A 277 -13.14 5.95 -21.15
C HIS A 277 -14.06 7.12 -20.79
N GLY A 278 -14.25 8.03 -21.73
CA GLY A 278 -15.61 8.36 -22.11
C GLY A 278 -16.36 7.20 -22.78
N THR A 279 -15.93 5.93 -22.73
CA THR A 279 -16.66 4.81 -23.31
C THR A 279 -16.54 3.56 -22.42
N LEU A 280 -17.67 3.02 -21.96
CA LEU A 280 -17.84 1.86 -21.08
C LEU A 280 -18.60 0.79 -21.84
N THR A 281 -18.21 -0.47 -21.71
CA THR A 281 -18.97 -1.61 -22.22
C THR A 281 -20.20 -1.90 -21.38
N ILE A 282 -21.17 -2.63 -21.92
CA ILE A 282 -22.38 -3.02 -21.17
C ILE A 282 -22.07 -3.79 -19.87
N SER A 283 -21.01 -4.60 -19.84
CA SER A 283 -20.59 -5.36 -18.67
C SER A 283 -20.01 -4.47 -17.57
N GLU A 284 -19.35 -3.38 -17.94
CA GLU A 284 -18.85 -2.39 -16.98
C GLU A 284 -19.99 -1.56 -16.40
N VAL A 285 -20.95 -1.15 -17.23
CA VAL A 285 -22.19 -0.51 -16.78
C VAL A 285 -22.98 -1.42 -15.84
N GLU A 286 -23.01 -2.74 -16.10
CA GLU A 286 -23.61 -3.73 -15.19
C GLU A 286 -22.97 -3.69 -13.80
N ARG A 287 -21.64 -3.68 -13.74
CA ARG A 287 -20.89 -3.65 -12.48
C ARG A 287 -21.09 -2.32 -11.73
N MET A 288 -21.22 -1.20 -12.45
CA MET A 288 -21.43 0.13 -11.87
C MET A 288 -22.86 0.33 -11.37
N LEU A 289 -23.87 0.03 -12.18
CA LEU A 289 -25.28 0.25 -11.84
C LEU A 289 -25.87 -0.88 -10.99
N ARG A 290 -25.22 -2.06 -10.94
CA ARG A 290 -25.63 -3.25 -10.17
C ARG A 290 -27.00 -3.81 -10.58
N ILE A 291 -27.32 -3.69 -11.87
CA ILE A 291 -28.51 -4.22 -12.55
C ILE A 291 -28.12 -5.11 -13.72
N THR A 292 -28.99 -6.05 -14.10
CA THR A 292 -28.69 -7.03 -15.15
C THR A 292 -28.60 -6.38 -16.55
N PRO A 293 -27.92 -7.00 -17.52
CA PRO A 293 -27.85 -6.48 -18.89
C PRO A 293 -29.22 -6.27 -19.53
N LYS A 294 -30.21 -7.11 -19.19
CA LYS A 294 -31.60 -6.95 -19.62
C LYS A 294 -32.21 -5.62 -19.15
N ARG A 295 -31.95 -5.20 -17.90
CA ARG A 295 -32.42 -3.91 -17.37
C ARG A 295 -31.68 -2.74 -18.02
N ILE A 296 -30.39 -2.88 -18.32
CA ILE A 296 -29.63 -1.86 -19.06
C ILE A 296 -30.21 -1.65 -20.46
N ARG A 297 -30.52 -2.74 -21.19
CA ARG A 297 -31.21 -2.66 -22.49
C ARG A 297 -32.50 -1.87 -22.40
N LEU A 298 -33.29 -2.17 -21.37
CA LEU A 298 -34.58 -1.53 -21.15
C LEU A 298 -34.47 -0.03 -20.87
N LEU A 299 -33.44 0.40 -20.12
CA LEU A 299 -33.14 1.82 -19.90
C LEU A 299 -32.80 2.54 -21.21
N ILE A 300 -32.04 1.89 -22.10
CA ILE A 300 -31.68 2.44 -23.42
C ILE A 300 -32.91 2.56 -24.31
N GLU A 301 -33.69 1.49 -24.43
CA GLU A 301 -34.90 1.44 -25.27
C GLU A 301 -35.94 2.49 -24.85
N ASN A 302 -35.93 2.92 -23.59
CA ASN A 302 -36.81 3.95 -23.04
C ASN A 302 -36.17 5.34 -22.96
N GLY A 303 -34.98 5.53 -23.54
CA GLY A 303 -34.28 6.82 -23.56
C GLY A 303 -33.75 7.30 -22.21
N LEU A 304 -33.76 6.45 -21.18
CA LEU A 304 -33.28 6.78 -19.83
C LEU A 304 -31.76 6.69 -19.72
N LEU A 305 -31.11 5.94 -20.62
CA LEU A 305 -29.66 5.81 -20.68
C LEU A 305 -29.20 5.91 -22.14
N GLN A 306 -28.33 6.84 -22.45
CA GLN A 306 -27.90 7.10 -23.83
C GLN A 306 -26.57 6.38 -24.13
N PRO A 307 -26.56 5.38 -25.04
CA PRO A 307 -25.31 4.82 -25.52
C PRO A 307 -24.67 5.75 -26.55
N LEU A 308 -23.38 5.54 -26.80
CA LEU A 308 -22.66 6.21 -27.88
C LEU A 308 -23.20 5.80 -29.26
N PRO A 309 -23.08 6.68 -30.27
CA PRO A 309 -23.53 6.40 -31.63
C PRO A 309 -22.95 5.09 -32.15
N HIS A 310 -23.81 4.28 -32.78
CA HIS A 310 -23.42 3.02 -33.37
C HIS A 310 -22.60 3.26 -34.66
N ASP A 311 -21.28 3.11 -34.57
CA ASP A 311 -20.40 3.15 -35.74
C ASP A 311 -20.33 1.76 -36.40
N LYS A 312 -20.14 1.70 -37.73
CA LYS A 312 -20.06 0.46 -38.55
C LYS A 312 -18.99 -0.53 -38.06
N LYS A 313 -18.08 -0.11 -37.17
CA LYS A 313 -17.05 -0.93 -36.51
C LYS A 313 -17.41 -1.42 -35.10
N ARG A 314 -18.48 -0.91 -34.46
CA ARG A 314 -18.86 -1.21 -33.07
C ARG A 314 -20.08 -2.13 -33.00
N THR A 315 -19.84 -3.44 -32.89
CA THR A 315 -20.92 -4.45 -32.79
C THR A 315 -21.59 -4.52 -31.42
N ARG A 316 -21.16 -3.73 -30.43
CA ARG A 316 -21.65 -3.75 -29.03
C ARG A 316 -21.93 -2.32 -28.54
N TRP A 317 -22.88 -2.16 -27.63
CA TRP A 317 -23.15 -0.86 -26.98
C TRP A 317 -21.96 -0.41 -26.12
N CYS A 318 -21.60 0.86 -26.28
CA CYS A 318 -20.62 1.57 -25.47
C CYS A 318 -21.27 2.83 -24.89
N PHE A 319 -20.83 3.31 -23.72
CA PHE A 319 -21.46 4.44 -22.99
C PHE A 319 -20.43 5.44 -22.47
N GLN A 320 -20.71 6.74 -22.49
CA GLN A 320 -19.82 7.66 -21.77
C GLN A 320 -19.89 7.47 -20.27
N LEU A 321 -18.71 7.44 -19.62
CA LEU A 321 -18.62 7.41 -18.16
C LEU A 321 -19.36 8.61 -17.56
N GLU A 322 -19.23 9.78 -18.20
CA GLU A 322 -20.00 10.98 -17.87
C GLU A 322 -21.51 10.69 -17.91
N THR A 323 -22.03 10.06 -18.98
CA THR A 323 -23.46 9.69 -19.06
C THR A 323 -23.89 8.77 -17.92
N ILE A 324 -23.06 7.80 -17.51
CA ILE A 324 -23.39 6.91 -16.38
C ILE A 324 -23.35 7.66 -15.04
N ASN A 325 -22.37 8.55 -14.86
CA ASN A 325 -22.27 9.37 -13.66
C ASN A 325 -23.43 10.36 -13.56
N THR A 326 -23.76 11.08 -14.65
CA THR A 326 -24.93 11.97 -14.69
C THR A 326 -26.23 11.22 -14.42
N PHE A 327 -26.40 10.01 -14.96
CA PHE A 327 -27.55 9.16 -14.66
C PHE A 327 -27.61 8.79 -13.17
N LEU A 328 -26.48 8.44 -12.55
CA LEU A 328 -26.44 8.17 -11.12
C LEU A 328 -26.70 9.44 -10.31
N GLU A 329 -26.12 10.58 -10.66
CA GLU A 329 -26.32 11.87 -9.99
C GLU A 329 -27.79 12.31 -10.00
N GLN A 330 -28.52 12.10 -11.10
CA GLN A 330 -29.97 12.33 -11.21
C GLN A 330 -30.80 11.47 -10.26
N LEU A 331 -30.23 10.38 -9.74
CA LEU A 331 -30.90 9.44 -8.84
C LEU A 331 -30.36 9.52 -7.41
N ASN A 332 -29.22 10.18 -7.20
CA ASN A 332 -28.36 9.97 -6.03
C ASN A 332 -28.17 11.27 -5.25
N HIS A 333 -29.26 11.75 -4.65
CA HIS A 333 -29.29 12.98 -3.86
C HIS A 333 -29.13 12.76 -2.35
N GLY A 334 -29.15 11.51 -1.88
CA GLY A 334 -29.08 11.16 -0.45
C GLY A 334 -27.65 11.05 0.10
N GLN A 335 -27.46 11.53 1.34
CA GLN A 335 -26.22 11.30 2.11
C GLN A 335 -26.08 9.83 2.52
N ILE A 336 -24.90 9.43 2.99
CA ILE A 336 -24.71 8.10 3.59
C ILE A 336 -25.64 7.99 4.80
N SER A 337 -26.48 6.95 4.84
CA SER A 337 -27.39 6.75 5.98
C SER A 337 -26.59 6.25 7.18
N PRO A 338 -26.74 6.85 8.38
CA PRO A 338 -26.10 6.36 9.60
C PRO A 338 -26.70 5.01 10.06
N GLU A 339 -27.95 4.72 9.67
CA GLU A 339 -28.67 3.48 10.02
C GLU A 339 -29.24 2.82 8.74
N PRO A 340 -28.40 2.20 7.90
CA PRO A 340 -28.84 1.64 6.62
C PRO A 340 -29.77 0.42 6.77
N ASP A 341 -29.69 -0.29 7.89
CA ASP A 341 -30.48 -1.50 8.17
C ASP A 341 -31.81 -1.20 8.89
N ASN A 342 -32.19 0.08 8.98
CA ASN A 342 -33.44 0.49 9.62
C ASN A 342 -34.66 -0.12 8.87
N PRO A 343 -35.61 -0.79 9.55
CA PRO A 343 -36.75 -1.44 8.91
C PRO A 343 -37.68 -0.48 8.15
N ASN A 344 -37.62 0.83 8.47
CA ASN A 344 -38.37 1.88 7.79
C ASN A 344 -37.73 2.33 6.47
N LEU A 345 -36.54 1.84 6.13
CA LEU A 345 -35.88 2.06 4.85
C LEU A 345 -36.05 0.84 3.95
N LEU A 346 -36.10 1.10 2.65
CA LEU A 346 -36.14 0.08 1.61
C LEU A 346 -35.06 0.40 0.57
N SER A 347 -34.26 -0.61 0.22
CA SER A 347 -33.37 -0.48 -0.93
C SER A 347 -34.16 -0.59 -2.24
N VAL A 348 -33.72 0.12 -3.28
CA VAL A 348 -34.30 -0.02 -4.63
C VAL A 348 -34.20 -1.47 -5.14
N TRP A 349 -33.18 -2.22 -4.70
CA TRP A 349 -33.09 -3.64 -4.98
C TRP A 349 -34.25 -4.44 -4.37
N GLU A 350 -34.57 -4.23 -3.09
CA GLU A 350 -35.71 -4.88 -2.45
C GLU A 350 -37.03 -4.51 -3.10
N ILE A 351 -37.20 -3.22 -3.44
CA ILE A 351 -38.39 -2.72 -4.15
C ILE A 351 -38.61 -3.48 -5.45
N THR A 352 -37.58 -3.52 -6.29
CA THR A 352 -37.65 -4.16 -7.62
C THR A 352 -37.63 -5.69 -7.57
N LYS A 353 -37.28 -6.28 -6.42
CA LYS A 353 -37.31 -7.74 -6.21
C LYS A 353 -38.63 -8.23 -5.63
N ARG A 354 -39.23 -7.48 -4.70
CA ARG A 354 -40.43 -7.94 -3.96
C ARG A 354 -41.73 -7.41 -4.55
N TRP A 355 -41.81 -6.12 -4.87
CA TRP A 355 -43.06 -5.47 -5.28
C TRP A 355 -43.08 -5.09 -6.77
N MET A 356 -42.01 -4.49 -7.27
CA MET A 356 -41.93 -3.92 -8.62
C MET A 356 -41.18 -4.86 -9.58
N GLN A 357 -41.69 -6.08 -9.72
CA GLN A 357 -41.10 -7.10 -10.58
C GLN A 357 -41.54 -6.91 -12.05
N GLY A 358 -40.63 -7.13 -12.99
CA GLY A 358 -40.89 -6.98 -14.43
C GLY A 358 -40.33 -5.70 -15.03
N SER A 359 -40.42 -5.57 -16.36
CA SER A 359 -39.83 -4.46 -17.12
C SER A 359 -40.52 -3.12 -16.83
N GLU A 360 -41.85 -3.12 -16.90
CA GLU A 360 -42.66 -1.91 -16.81
C GLU A 360 -42.66 -1.32 -15.38
N PRO A 361 -42.88 -2.11 -14.32
CA PRO A 361 -42.71 -1.64 -12.93
C PRO A 361 -41.30 -1.16 -12.61
N PHE A 362 -40.26 -1.78 -13.15
CA PHE A 362 -38.88 -1.32 -12.96
C PHE A 362 -38.68 0.09 -13.55
N LEU A 363 -39.16 0.34 -14.77
CA LEU A 363 -39.09 1.65 -15.39
C LEU A 363 -39.86 2.72 -14.60
N ALA A 364 -41.02 2.36 -14.04
CA ALA A 364 -41.80 3.25 -13.20
C ALA A 364 -41.02 3.69 -11.94
N VAL A 365 -40.29 2.77 -11.30
CA VAL A 365 -39.43 3.10 -10.14
C VAL A 365 -38.30 4.05 -10.55
N ILE A 366 -37.61 3.79 -11.65
CA ILE A 366 -36.51 4.66 -12.09
C ILE A 366 -37.00 6.06 -12.44
N ARG A 367 -38.14 6.18 -13.12
CA ARG A 367 -38.75 7.50 -13.43
C ARG A 367 -39.16 8.24 -12.17
N ALA A 368 -39.80 7.55 -11.22
CA ALA A 368 -40.19 8.14 -9.95
C ALA A 368 -39.00 8.62 -9.11
N LEU A 369 -37.83 7.98 -9.25
CA LEU A 369 -36.60 8.46 -8.62
C LEU A 369 -36.04 9.71 -9.34
N GLN A 370 -36.10 9.77 -10.68
CA GLN A 370 -35.62 10.92 -11.45
C GLN A 370 -36.51 12.16 -11.30
N ASP A 371 -37.83 11.99 -11.20
CA ASP A 371 -38.79 13.08 -11.05
C ASP A 371 -39.04 13.49 -9.59
N GLY A 372 -38.44 12.77 -8.63
CA GLY A 372 -38.54 13.05 -7.19
C GLY A 372 -39.82 12.54 -6.52
N SER A 373 -40.72 11.85 -7.23
CA SER A 373 -41.90 11.20 -6.62
C SER A 373 -41.50 10.15 -5.58
N LEU A 374 -40.35 9.50 -5.77
CA LEU A 374 -39.65 8.69 -4.79
C LEU A 374 -38.31 9.36 -4.46
N GLU A 375 -38.20 9.90 -3.26
CA GLU A 375 -37.02 10.61 -2.80
C GLU A 375 -36.02 9.63 -2.17
N VAL A 376 -34.75 9.78 -2.53
CA VAL A 376 -33.67 9.00 -1.93
C VAL A 376 -33.25 9.67 -0.63
N VAL A 377 -33.65 9.06 0.48
CA VAL A 377 -33.40 9.57 1.84
C VAL A 377 -32.02 9.19 2.38
N GLY A 378 -31.34 8.23 1.75
CA GLY A 378 -29.99 7.86 2.14
C GLY A 378 -29.35 6.76 1.29
N ARG A 379 -28.13 6.40 1.66
CA ARG A 379 -27.34 5.35 0.97
C ARG A 379 -26.84 4.28 1.93
N ASN A 380 -26.88 3.03 1.49
CA ASN A 380 -26.22 1.93 2.19
C ASN A 380 -24.71 1.93 1.85
N PRO A 381 -23.80 2.10 2.84
CA PRO A 381 -22.36 2.11 2.60
C PRO A 381 -21.79 0.75 2.15
N ALA A 382 -22.53 -0.35 2.31
CA ALA A 382 -22.10 -1.70 1.94
C ALA A 382 -22.42 -2.11 0.49
N ASP A 383 -23.14 -1.28 -0.29
CA ASP A 383 -23.43 -1.53 -1.71
C ASP A 383 -23.19 -0.26 -2.54
N HIS A 384 -23.37 -0.35 -3.87
CA HIS A 384 -23.19 0.77 -4.80
C HIS A 384 -24.19 0.75 -5.95
N GLY A 385 -24.16 1.79 -6.79
CA GLY A 385 -25.10 1.96 -7.91
C GLY A 385 -26.55 2.05 -7.42
N LEU A 386 -27.48 1.46 -8.17
CA LEU A 386 -28.90 1.50 -7.82
C LEU A 386 -29.23 0.74 -6.53
N ARG A 387 -28.44 -0.27 -6.15
CA ARG A 387 -28.71 -1.07 -4.95
C ARG A 387 -28.45 -0.33 -3.65
N ALA A 388 -27.56 0.66 -3.68
CA ALA A 388 -27.24 1.48 -2.52
C ALA A 388 -28.33 2.50 -2.17
N LEU A 389 -29.21 2.83 -3.11
CA LEU A 389 -30.23 3.86 -2.91
C LEU A 389 -31.31 3.37 -1.95
N LEU A 390 -31.52 4.14 -0.87
CA LEU A 390 -32.53 3.88 0.15
C LEU A 390 -33.65 4.91 0.03
N VAL A 391 -34.89 4.43 0.07
CA VAL A 391 -36.10 5.25 0.13
C VAL A 391 -36.90 4.93 1.39
N SER A 392 -37.69 5.88 1.86
CA SER A 392 -38.60 5.65 2.98
C SER A 392 -39.68 4.61 2.61
N ARG A 393 -39.88 3.63 3.47
CA ARG A 393 -40.94 2.62 3.34
C ARG A 393 -42.32 3.27 3.27
N GLN A 394 -42.57 4.30 4.06
CA GLN A 394 -43.84 5.02 4.06
C GLN A 394 -44.10 5.68 2.71
N GLN A 395 -43.10 6.40 2.19
CA GLN A 395 -43.19 7.06 0.88
C GLN A 395 -43.40 6.04 -0.24
N PHE A 396 -42.62 4.96 -0.25
CA PHE A 396 -42.78 3.90 -1.24
C PHE A 396 -44.16 3.26 -1.19
N THR A 397 -44.72 3.02 0.00
CA THR A 397 -46.05 2.41 0.15
C THR A 397 -47.15 3.28 -0.46
N LEU A 398 -47.12 4.59 -0.18
CA LEU A 398 -48.08 5.55 -0.73
C LEU A 398 -47.96 5.66 -2.25
N TRP A 399 -46.73 5.80 -2.76
CA TRP A 399 -46.48 5.87 -4.20
C TRP A 399 -46.91 4.58 -4.91
N HIS A 400 -46.60 3.42 -4.35
CA HIS A 400 -46.96 2.12 -4.93
C HIS A 400 -48.48 1.88 -4.95
N GLU A 401 -49.21 2.36 -3.94
CA GLU A 401 -50.67 2.33 -3.92
C GLU A 401 -51.27 3.16 -5.06
N GLN A 402 -50.80 4.39 -5.23
CA GLN A 402 -51.23 5.27 -6.33
C GLN A 402 -50.89 4.67 -7.70
N TYR A 403 -49.67 4.16 -7.84
CA TYR A 403 -49.20 3.47 -9.04
C TYR A 403 -50.12 2.31 -9.43
N ARG A 404 -50.46 1.41 -8.48
CA ARG A 404 -51.36 0.28 -8.74
C ARG A 404 -52.77 0.74 -9.14
N ARG A 405 -53.34 1.70 -8.41
CA ARG A 405 -54.70 2.20 -8.65
C ARG A 405 -54.85 2.88 -10.00
N SER A 406 -53.87 3.69 -10.42
CA SER A 406 -53.87 4.33 -11.75
C SER A 406 -53.91 3.33 -12.91
N ARG A 407 -53.53 2.07 -12.66
CA ARG A 407 -53.55 0.96 -13.62
C ARG A 407 -54.72 0.00 -13.39
N GLY A 408 -55.64 0.33 -12.50
CA GLY A 408 -56.82 -0.49 -12.19
C GLY A 408 -56.51 -1.72 -11.32
N PHE A 409 -55.33 -1.80 -10.70
CA PHE A 409 -54.99 -2.91 -9.80
C PHE A 409 -55.39 -2.59 -8.35
N PHE A 410 -56.34 -3.35 -7.83
CA PHE A 410 -56.76 -3.28 -6.43
C PHE A 410 -56.27 -4.52 -5.67
N THR A 411 -55.93 -4.36 -4.39
CA THR A 411 -55.78 -5.52 -3.51
C THR A 411 -57.14 -6.19 -3.32
N VAL A 412 -57.13 -7.46 -2.90
CA VAL A 412 -58.36 -8.20 -2.57
C VAL A 412 -59.24 -7.41 -1.59
N ARG A 413 -58.63 -6.76 -0.58
CA ARG A 413 -59.33 -5.90 0.38
C ARG A 413 -59.98 -4.68 -0.28
N GLU A 414 -59.25 -3.99 -1.15
CA GLU A 414 -59.76 -2.81 -1.85
C GLU A 414 -60.88 -3.18 -2.84
N ALA A 415 -60.72 -4.29 -3.58
CA ALA A 415 -61.74 -4.78 -4.49
C ALA A 415 -63.01 -5.19 -3.75
N ALA A 416 -62.88 -5.96 -2.65
CA ALA A 416 -63.99 -6.37 -1.80
C ALA A 416 -64.72 -5.17 -1.20
N ALA A 417 -64.00 -4.15 -0.72
CA ALA A 417 -64.60 -2.91 -0.23
C ALA A 417 -65.35 -2.15 -1.33
N ALA A 418 -64.80 -2.06 -2.54
CA ALA A 418 -65.41 -1.36 -3.67
C ALA A 418 -66.72 -2.01 -4.14
N ILE A 419 -66.84 -3.34 -4.02
CA ILE A 419 -68.05 -4.10 -4.39
C ILE A 419 -68.93 -4.48 -3.18
N GLN A 420 -68.65 -3.92 -1.99
CA GLN A 420 -69.36 -4.21 -0.73
C GLN A 420 -69.43 -5.70 -0.36
N MET A 421 -68.40 -6.48 -0.68
CA MET A 421 -68.27 -7.89 -0.30
C MET A 421 -67.34 -8.08 0.89
N ASN A 422 -67.58 -9.15 1.67
CA ASN A 422 -66.73 -9.52 2.81
C ASN A 422 -65.40 -10.11 2.31
N VAL A 423 -64.27 -9.63 2.84
CA VAL A 423 -62.90 -9.96 2.41
C VAL A 423 -62.52 -11.43 2.68
N ASN A 424 -63.24 -12.12 3.57
CA ASN A 424 -62.93 -13.49 4.01
C ASN A 424 -63.82 -14.57 3.37
N LEU A 425 -64.59 -14.23 2.32
CA LEU A 425 -65.24 -15.18 1.42
C LEU A 425 -64.26 -15.56 0.30
#